data_AF-A0AA43G6X1-F1
#
_entry.id   AF-A0AA43G6X1-F1
#
_cell.length_a   1.000
_cell.length_b   1.000
_cell.length_c   1.000
_cell.angle_alpha   90.00
_cell.angle_beta   90.00
_cell.angle_gamma   90.00
#
_symmetry.space_group_name_H-M   'P 1'
#
loop_
_entity.id
_entity.type
_entity.pdbx_description
1 polymer ?
#
loop_
_entity_poly.entity_id
_entity_poly.type
_entity_poly.pdbx_seq_one_letter_code
_entity_poly.pdbx_strand_id
1 'polypeptide(L)'
;MKRLSLEECQRDLAALDAADKLTASLKVEIDRFKEMDTGALMKKAMGMLMSGNLSLEALGLPVNLFEQLEHLEKLNGVARLKYRAVVEVQKQQLDEMESAEVDHG
;
A
#
# COMPACT_ATOMS: atom_id res chain seq x y z
N MET A 1 -22.88 -9.15 9.51
CA MET A 1 -21.94 -8.01 9.38
C MET A 1 -22.28 -6.94 10.41
N LYS A 2 -21.27 -6.41 11.12
CA LYS A 2 -21.46 -5.15 11.85
C LYS A 2 -21.61 -4.03 10.82
N ARG A 3 -22.74 -3.31 10.82
CA ARG A 3 -22.90 -2.14 9.97
C ARG A 3 -21.98 -1.04 10.50
N LEU A 4 -21.14 -0.50 9.61
CA LEU A 4 -20.35 0.68 9.92
C LEU A 4 -21.28 1.90 10.04
N SER A 5 -20.91 2.84 10.89
CA SER A 5 -21.53 4.17 10.88
C SER A 5 -21.12 4.94 9.62
N LEU A 6 -21.89 5.98 9.26
CA LEU A 6 -21.54 6.85 8.15
C LEU A 6 -20.14 7.48 8.32
N GLU A 7 -19.79 7.86 9.56
CA GLU A 7 -18.48 8.43 9.90
C GLU A 7 -17.35 7.41 9.75
N GLU A 8 -17.58 6.14 10.10
CA GLU A 8 -16.62 5.06 9.89
C GLU A 8 -16.39 4.83 8.38
N CYS A 9 -17.45 4.82 7.58
CA CYS A 9 -17.35 4.72 6.13
C CYS A 9 -16.56 5.89 5.53
N GLN A 10 -16.84 7.13 5.93
CA GLN A 10 -16.13 8.31 5.41
C GLN A 10 -14.65 8.30 5.77
N ARG A 11 -14.31 7.90 7.00
CA ARG A 11 -12.92 7.77 7.46
C ARG A 11 -12.17 6.71 6.68
N ASP A 12 -12.80 5.56 6.44
CA ASP A 12 -12.19 4.47 5.68
C ASP A 12 -12.00 4.85 4.21
N LEU A 13 -12.99 5.52 3.59
CA LEU A 13 -12.85 6.05 2.23
C LEU A 13 -11.72 7.07 2.12
N ALA A 14 -11.62 8.02 3.07
CA ALA A 14 -10.54 9.00 3.09
C ALA A 14 -9.15 8.34 3.24
N ALA A 15 -9.06 7.26 4.01
CA ALA A 15 -7.83 6.48 4.16
C ALA A 15 -7.45 5.75 2.87
N LEU A 16 -8.44 5.23 2.12
CA LEU A 16 -8.23 4.63 0.79
C LEU A 16 -7.76 5.68 -0.22
N ASP A 17 -8.41 6.84 -0.28
CA ASP A 17 -8.01 7.95 -1.15
C ASP A 17 -6.57 8.42 -0.86
N ALA A 18 -6.18 8.43 0.42
CA ALA A 18 -4.81 8.76 0.82
C ALA A 18 -3.81 7.68 0.37
N ALA A 19 -4.17 6.40 0.49
CA ALA A 19 -3.36 5.28 0.00
C ALA A 19 -3.19 5.32 -1.53
N ASP A 20 -4.23 5.66 -2.28
CA ASP A 20 -4.17 5.79 -3.75
C ASP A 20 -3.23 6.92 -4.17
N LYS A 21 -3.32 8.09 -3.53
CA LYS A 21 -2.41 9.22 -3.77
C LYS A 21 -0.95 8.84 -3.47
N LEU A 22 -0.73 8.16 -2.34
CA LEU A 22 0.60 7.70 -1.93
C LEU A 22 1.17 6.67 -2.91
N THR A 23 0.34 5.72 -3.35
CA THR A 23 0.70 4.72 -4.37
C THR A 23 1.06 5.37 -5.69
N ALA A 24 0.28 6.37 -6.13
CA ALA A 24 0.58 7.10 -7.36
C ALA A 24 1.90 7.86 -7.27
N SER A 25 2.18 8.51 -6.13
CA SER A 25 3.45 9.20 -5.89
C SER A 25 4.65 8.25 -5.94
N LEU A 26 4.57 7.14 -5.20
CA LEU A 26 5.63 6.12 -5.17
C LEU A 26 5.84 5.48 -6.55
N LYS A 27 4.78 5.30 -7.34
CA LYS A 27 4.90 4.78 -8.70
C LYS A 27 5.73 5.70 -9.60
N VAL A 28 5.51 7.02 -9.54
CA VAL A 28 6.31 8.00 -10.28
C VAL A 28 7.78 7.91 -9.87
N GLU A 29 8.07 7.78 -8.58
CA GLU A 29 9.43 7.65 -8.06
C GLU A 29 10.10 6.34 -8.47
N ILE A 30 9.37 5.22 -8.44
CA ILE A 30 9.85 3.91 -8.90
C ILE A 30 10.14 3.94 -10.40
N ASP A 31 9.24 4.51 -11.20
CA ASP A 31 9.44 4.58 -12.64
C ASP A 31 10.64 5.48 -12.98
N ARG A 32 10.81 6.60 -12.27
CA ARG A 32 12.03 7.42 -12.33
C ARG A 32 13.28 6.62 -11.94
N PHE A 33 13.23 5.82 -10.87
CA PHE A 33 14.36 5.01 -10.43
C PHE A 33 14.75 3.94 -11.45
N LYS A 34 13.77 3.30 -12.11
CA LYS A 34 14.03 2.33 -13.19
C LYS A 34 14.70 2.95 -14.41
N GLU A 35 14.42 4.22 -14.68
CA GLU A 35 15.03 4.98 -15.77
C GLU A 35 16.43 5.52 -15.41
N MET A 36 16.86 5.42 -14.14
CA MET A 36 18.18 5.88 -13.75
C MET A 36 19.29 4.99 -14.32
N ASP A 37 20.35 5.64 -14.82
CA ASP A 37 21.59 4.97 -15.17
C ASP A 37 22.28 4.41 -13.90
N THR A 38 22.20 3.09 -13.74
CA THR A 38 22.77 2.37 -12.61
C THR A 38 24.29 2.51 -12.52
N GLY A 39 24.99 2.68 -13.65
CA GLY A 39 26.42 2.93 -13.68
C GLY A 39 26.78 4.31 -13.11
N ALA A 40 26.03 5.34 -13.50
CA ALA A 40 26.16 6.68 -12.94
C ALA A 40 25.81 6.71 -11.44
N LEU A 41 24.77 5.99 -11.05
CA LEU A 41 24.30 5.89 -9.66
C LEU A 41 25.35 5.23 -8.77
N MET A 42 25.94 4.12 -9.22
CA MET A 42 27.03 3.44 -8.50
C MET A 42 28.28 4.31 -8.39
N LYS A 43 28.67 5.02 -9.46
CA LYS A 43 29.81 5.95 -9.40
C LYS A 43 29.57 7.08 -8.41
N LYS A 44 28.34 7.61 -8.36
CA LYS A 44 27.95 8.65 -7.40
C LYS A 44 27.95 8.13 -5.97
N ALA A 45 27.38 6.95 -5.73
CA ALA A 45 27.39 6.29 -4.43
C ALA A 45 28.82 6.03 -3.93
N MET A 46 29.72 5.53 -4.78
CA MET A 46 31.12 5.30 -4.43
C MET A 46 31.86 6.60 -4.14
N GLY A 47 31.64 7.65 -4.94
CA GLY A 47 32.20 8.98 -4.68
C GLY A 47 31.75 9.51 -3.32
N MET A 48 30.46 9.37 -3.00
CA MET A 48 29.88 9.81 -1.73
C MET A 48 30.36 8.98 -0.53
N LEU A 49 30.56 7.67 -0.71
CA LEU A 49 31.15 6.79 0.30
C LEU A 49 32.57 7.28 0.65
N MET A 50 33.37 7.61 -0.37
CA MET A 50 34.74 8.11 -0.19
C MET A 50 34.78 9.51 0.46
N SER A 51 33.76 10.36 0.21
CA SER A 51 33.64 11.68 0.85
C SER A 51 32.84 11.70 2.15
N GLY A 52 32.32 10.55 2.61
CA GLY A 52 31.59 10.43 3.88
C GLY A 52 30.21 11.10 3.93
N ASN A 53 29.58 11.39 2.78
CA ASN A 53 28.32 12.15 2.70
C ASN A 53 27.19 11.38 2.02
N LEU A 54 27.06 10.08 2.30
CA LEU A 54 26.02 9.23 1.73
C LEU A 54 24.61 9.65 2.20
N SER A 55 23.72 9.99 1.26
CA SER A 55 22.31 10.28 1.54
C SER A 55 21.40 9.83 0.39
N LEU A 56 20.11 9.63 0.68
CA LEU A 56 19.09 9.25 -0.31
C LEU A 56 18.90 10.34 -1.38
N GLU A 57 18.84 11.60 -0.97
CA GLU A 57 18.68 12.75 -1.88
C GLU A 57 19.82 12.84 -2.88
N ALA A 58 21.04 12.58 -2.41
CA ALA A 58 22.21 12.60 -3.26
C ALA A 58 22.19 11.42 -4.25
N LEU A 59 21.48 10.33 -3.96
CA LEU A 59 21.17 9.25 -4.91
C LEU A 59 19.91 9.52 -5.76
N GLY A 60 19.29 10.69 -5.64
CA GLY A 60 18.08 11.06 -6.39
C GLY A 60 16.79 10.47 -5.82
N LEU A 61 16.85 9.91 -4.62
CA LEU A 61 15.72 9.33 -3.91
C LEU A 61 15.12 10.35 -2.92
N PRO A 62 13.80 10.35 -2.70
CA PRO A 62 13.19 11.20 -1.69
C PRO A 62 13.67 10.83 -0.28
N VAL A 63 13.85 11.83 0.59
CA VAL A 63 14.21 11.62 2.01
C VAL A 63 13.18 10.81 2.78
N ASN A 64 11.91 10.99 2.43
CA ASN A 64 10.77 10.38 3.09
C ASN A 64 10.32 9.09 2.42
N LEU A 65 11.11 8.53 1.48
CA LEU A 65 10.73 7.32 0.75
C LEU A 65 10.38 6.16 1.69
N PHE A 66 11.21 5.91 2.72
CA PHE A 66 10.94 4.84 3.68
C PHE A 66 9.68 5.11 4.53
N GLU A 67 9.49 6.35 4.98
CA GLU A 67 8.28 6.76 5.72
C GLU A 67 7.02 6.59 4.87
N GLN A 68 7.08 6.96 3.58
CA GLN A 68 6.00 6.76 2.62
C GLN A 68 5.70 5.28 2.41
N LEU A 69 6.72 4.42 2.30
CA LEU A 69 6.54 2.97 2.18
C LEU A 69 5.89 2.37 3.43
N GLU A 70 6.34 2.76 4.63
CA GLU A 70 5.73 2.32 5.89
C GLU A 70 4.27 2.76 6.03
N HIS A 71 3.96 4.00 5.64
CA HIS A 71 2.59 4.51 5.64
C HIS A 71 1.70 3.74 4.67
N LEU A 72 2.20 3.44 3.46
CA LEU A 72 1.47 2.66 2.48
C LEU A 72 1.23 1.22 2.97
N GLU A 73 2.24 0.59 3.59
CA GLU A 73 2.12 -0.75 4.16
C GLU A 73 1.04 -0.80 5.24
N LYS A 74 1.06 0.15 6.19
CA LYS A 74 0.07 0.23 7.27
C LYS A 74 -1.35 0.41 6.73
N LEU A 75 -1.55 1.34 5.80
CA LEU A 75 -2.86 1.60 5.19
C LEU A 75 -3.38 0.36 4.43
N ASN A 76 -2.53 -0.26 3.61
CA ASN A 76 -2.89 -1.47 2.86
C ASN A 76 -3.17 -2.66 3.79
N GLY A 77 -2.41 -2.81 4.88
CA GLY A 77 -2.63 -3.86 5.88
C GLY A 77 -4.02 -3.76 6.50
N VAL A 78 -4.41 -2.58 6.96
CA VAL A 78 -5.75 -2.33 7.54
C VAL A 78 -6.85 -2.57 6.51
N ALA A 79 -6.71 -2.01 5.30
CA ALA A 79 -7.71 -2.17 4.24
C ALA A 79 -7.91 -3.64 3.85
N ARG A 80 -6.83 -4.41 3.67
CA ARG A 80 -6.88 -5.84 3.33
C ARG A 80 -7.52 -6.68 4.43
N LEU A 81 -7.23 -6.39 5.69
CA LEU A 81 -7.86 -7.09 6.83
C LEU A 81 -9.37 -6.85 6.87
N LYS A 82 -9.80 -5.59 6.69
CA LYS A 82 -11.22 -5.23 6.64
C LYS A 82 -11.93 -5.93 5.48
N TYR A 83 -11.34 -5.88 4.30
CA TYR A 83 -11.91 -6.53 3.12
C TYR A 83 -11.99 -8.05 3.28
N ARG A 84 -10.95 -8.69 3.84
CA ARG A 84 -10.97 -10.13 4.13
C ARG A 84 -12.13 -10.51 5.05
N ALA A 85 -12.32 -9.77 6.14
CA ALA A 85 -13.44 -10.02 7.05
C ALA A 85 -14.81 -9.90 6.36
N VAL A 86 -14.97 -8.93 5.43
CA VAL A 86 -16.19 -8.79 4.62
C VAL A 86 -16.39 -10.01 3.73
N VAL A 87 -15.35 -10.44 3.01
CA VAL A 87 -15.41 -11.59 2.09
C VAL A 87 -15.68 -12.89 2.83
N GLU A 88 -15.05 -13.12 4.00
CA GLU A 88 -15.29 -14.31 4.83
C GLU A 88 -16.74 -14.40 5.30
N VAL A 89 -17.33 -13.28 5.73
CA VAL A 89 -18.74 -13.25 6.14
C VAL A 89 -19.66 -13.50 4.95
N GLN A 90 -19.39 -12.89 3.78
CA GLN A 90 -20.19 -13.13 2.58
C GLN A 90 -20.12 -14.59 2.14
N LYS A 91 -18.94 -15.20 2.19
CA LYS A 91 -18.75 -16.61 1.89
C LYS A 91 -19.60 -17.49 2.81
N GLN A 92 -19.53 -17.27 4.11
CA GLN A 92 -20.33 -18.04 5.07
C GLN A 92 -21.83 -17.93 4.81
N GLN A 93 -22.32 -16.72 4.48
CA GLN A 93 -23.73 -16.51 4.14
C GLN A 93 -24.16 -17.28 2.89
N LEU A 94 -23.30 -17.35 1.87
CA LEU A 94 -23.57 -18.12 0.66
C LEU A 94 -23.56 -19.63 0.95
N ASP A 95 -22.58 -20.11 1.72
CA ASP A 95 -22.49 -21.53 2.11
C ASP A 95 -23.74 -21.98 2.91
N GLU A 96 -24.25 -21.11 3.81
CA GLU A 96 -25.48 -21.35 4.59
C GLU A 96 -26.73 -21.39 3.70
N MET A 97 -26.81 -20.51 2.69
CA MET A 97 -27.93 -20.49 1.73
C MET A 97 -27.93 -21.73 0.83
N GLU A 98 -26.76 -22.11 0.29
CA GLU A 98 -26.62 -23.31 -0.53
C GLU A 98 -26.98 -24.58 0.25
N SER A 99 -26.54 -24.67 1.51
CA SER A 99 -26.90 -25.80 2.39
C SER A 99 -28.41 -25.86 2.70
N ALA A 100 -29.07 -24.71 2.86
CA ALA A 100 -30.51 -24.64 3.09
C ALA A 100 -31.34 -24.98 1.83
N GLU A 101 -30.84 -24.70 0.63
CA GLU A 101 -31.49 -25.10 -0.62
C GLU A 101 -31.43 -26.62 -0.86
N VAL A 102 -30.37 -27.30 -0.39
CA VAL A 102 -30.23 -28.76 -0.52
C VAL A 102 -31.12 -29.54 0.47
N ASP A 103 -31.41 -28.99 1.66
CA ASP A 103 -32.25 -29.65 2.68
C ASP A 103 -33.77 -29.51 2.44
N HIS A 104 -34.15 -28.70 1.44
CA HIS A 104 -35.55 -28.46 1.05
C HIS A 104 -35.90 -28.94 -0.38
N GLY A 105 -34.98 -29.67 -1.04
CA GLY A 105 -35.12 -30.22 -2.39
C GLY A 105 -35.46 -31.71 -2.43
#